data_AF-A0A679J1C3-F1
#
_entry.id   AF-A0A679J1C3-F1
#
_cell.length_a   1.000
_cell.length_b   1.000
_cell.length_c   1.000
_cell.angle_alpha   90.00
_cell.angle_beta   90.00
_cell.angle_gamma   90.00
#
_symmetry.space_group_name_H-M   'P 1'
#
loop_
_entity.id
_entity.type
_entity.pdbx_description
1 polymer ?
#
loop_
_entity_poly.entity_id
_entity_poly.type
_entity_poly.pdbx_seq_one_letter_code
_entity_poly.pdbx_strand_id
1 'polypeptide(L)' 'MRNLLTLVVLGFVGFVLVAMFVAPTQPDLRAWYLKNACEHLDKVSAKICDPMRQNGGQAL' A
#
# COMPACT_ATOMS: atom_id res chain seq x y z
N MET A 1 1.06 -11.91 24.11
CA MET A 1 1.56 -10.75 23.32
C MET A 1 2.24 -11.14 22.01
N ARG A 2 3.03 -12.25 21.93
CA ARG A 2 3.68 -12.70 20.69
C ARG A 2 2.72 -12.84 19.49
N ASN A 3 1.59 -13.52 19.67
CA ASN A 3 0.61 -13.76 18.59
C ASN A 3 -0.05 -12.48 18.07
N LEU A 4 -0.23 -11.48 18.93
CA LEU A 4 -0.80 -10.19 18.54
C LEU A 4 0.14 -9.47 17.56
N LEU A 5 1.44 -9.49 17.87
CA LEU A 5 2.46 -8.87 17.05
C LEU A 5 2.59 -9.56 15.68
N THR A 6 2.47 -10.89 15.66
CA THR A 6 2.44 -11.67 14.42
C THR A 6 1.23 -11.31 13.55
N LEU A 7 0.03 -11.15 14.14
CA LEU A 7 -1.17 -10.77 13.41
C LEU A 7 -1.08 -9.35 12.84
N VAL A 8 -0.50 -8.40 13.58
CA VAL A 8 -0.29 -7.02 13.09
C VAL A 8 0.66 -7.01 11.89
N VAL A 9 1.76 -7.77 11.96
CA VAL A 9 2.71 -7.88 10.85
C VAL A 9 2.04 -8.53 9.63
N LEU A 10 1.29 -9.62 9.81
CA LEU A 10 0.53 -10.27 8.73
C LEU A 10 -0.48 -9.33 8.09
N GLY A 11 -1.23 -8.56 8.89
CA GLY A 11 -2.17 -7.56 8.40
C GLY A 11 -1.47 -6.48 7.59
N PHE A 12 -0.34 -5.98 8.07
CA PHE A 12 0.45 -4.98 7.35
C PHE A 12 1.02 -5.52 6.03
N VAL A 13 1.53 -6.75 6.01
CA VAL A 13 2.02 -7.40 4.78
C VAL A 13 0.88 -7.59 3.78
N GLY A 14 -0.29 -8.07 4.23
CA GLY A 14 -1.48 -8.18 3.39
C GLY A 14 -1.91 -6.84 2.81
N PHE A 15 -1.88 -5.79 3.63
CA PHE A 15 -2.20 -4.43 3.20
C PHE A 15 -1.24 -3.92 2.11
N VAL A 16 0.07 -4.15 2.26
CA VAL A 16 1.06 -3.77 1.25
C VAL A 16 0.89 -4.58 -0.05
N LEU A 17 0.58 -5.88 0.04
CA LEU A 17 0.29 -6.70 -1.14
C LEU A 17 -0.94 -6.19 -1.91
N VAL A 18 -2.01 -5.80 -1.20
CA VAL A 18 -3.19 -5.18 -1.80
C VAL A 18 -2.82 -3.85 -2.47
N ALA A 19 -1.97 -3.03 -1.82
CA ALA A 19 -1.48 -1.78 -2.40
C ALA A 19 -0.69 -1.99 -3.70
N MET A 20 0.09 -3.08 -3.79
CA MET A 20 0.95 -3.36 -4.95
C MET A 20 0.21 -4.02 -6.11
N PHE A 21 -0.69 -4.97 -5.83
CA PHE A 21 -1.35 -5.78 -6.87
C PHE A 21 -2.80 -5.38 -7.17
N VAL A 22 -3.56 -4.93 -6.17
CA VAL A 22 -5.00 -4.67 -6.32
C VAL A 22 -5.28 -3.18 -6.53
N ALA A 23 -4.71 -2.31 -5.70
CA ALA A 23 -4.91 -0.87 -5.79
C ALA A 23 -4.63 -0.27 -7.19
N PRO A 24 -3.59 -0.64 -7.96
CA PRO A 24 -3.39 -0.07 -9.30
C PRO A 24 -4.49 -0.43 -10.30
N THR A 25 -5.24 -1.51 -10.07
CA THR A 25 -6.36 -1.91 -10.95
C THR A 25 -7.67 -1.19 -10.64
N GLN A 26 -7.78 -0.50 -9.49
CA GLN A 26 -8.99 0.19 -9.05
C GLN A 26 -8.71 1.67 -8.72
N PRO A 27 -9.25 2.62 -9.50
CA PRO A 27 -8.91 4.04 -9.36
C PRO A 27 -9.36 4.64 -8.02
N ASP A 28 -10.52 4.25 -7.49
CA ASP A 28 -11.01 4.69 -6.17
C ASP A 28 -10.13 4.18 -5.02
N LEU A 29 -9.77 2.91 -5.06
CA LEU A 29 -8.91 2.30 -4.03
C LEU A 29 -7.53 2.96 -4.03
N ARG A 30 -6.97 3.18 -5.22
CA ARG A 30 -5.72 3.91 -5.42
C ARG A 30 -5.77 5.32 -4.82
N ALA A 31 -6.84 6.07 -5.09
CA ALA A 31 -7.00 7.43 -4.56
C ALA A 31 -7.07 7.43 -3.04
N TRP A 32 -7.79 6.47 -2.45
CA TRP A 32 -7.86 6.29 -1.00
C TRP A 32 -6.49 5.96 -0.40
N TYR A 33 -5.73 5.05 -1.01
CA TYR A 33 -4.38 4.69 -0.57
C TYR A 33 -3.43 5.88 -0.65
N LEU A 34 -3.44 6.65 -1.74
CA LEU A 34 -2.61 7.83 -1.90
C LEU A 34 -2.90 8.91 -0.84
N LYS A 35 -4.17 9.10 -0.46
CA LYS A 35 -4.57 10.09 0.57
C LYS A 35 -4.32 9.64 2.01
N ASN A 36 -4.56 8.38 2.34
CA ASN A 36 -4.59 7.92 3.73
C ASN A 36 -3.37 7.06 4.10
N ALA A 37 -3.01 6.12 3.21
CA ALA A 37 -1.98 5.14 3.47
C ALA A 37 -0.59 5.66 3.11
N CYS A 38 -0.45 6.38 2.00
CA CYS A 38 0.86 6.79 1.52
C CYS A 38 1.57 7.77 2.45
N GLU A 39 0.88 8.66 3.15
CA GLU A 39 1.53 9.53 4.16
C GLU A 39 2.21 8.72 5.29
N HIS A 40 1.64 7.57 5.65
CA HIS A 40 2.18 6.67 6.67
C HIS A 40 3.24 5.74 6.08
N LEU A 41 3.00 5.20 4.88
CA LEU A 41 3.91 4.29 4.20
C LEU A 41 5.19 4.98 3.73
N ASP A 42 5.13 6.26 3.31
CA ASP A 42 6.33 7.05 2.92
C ASP A 42 7.35 7.15 4.06
N LYS A 43 6.86 7.28 5.31
CA LYS A 43 7.71 7.33 6.51
C LYS A 43 8.46 6.04 6.77
N VAL A 44 7.93 4.91 6.31
CA VAL A 44 8.56 3.58 6.45
C VAL A 44 9.40 3.26 5.22
N SER A 45 8.89 3.55 4.04
CA SER A 45 9.58 3.37 2.76
C SER A 45 8.87 4.11 1.63
N ALA A 46 9.54 5.13 1.06
CA ALA A 46 9.05 5.91 -0.08
C ALA A 46 8.72 5.05 -1.33
N LYS A 47 9.33 3.86 -1.46
CA LYS A 47 9.17 3.00 -2.65
C LYS A 47 7.87 2.20 -2.69
N ILE A 48 7.14 2.07 -1.58
CA ILE A 48 5.89 1.28 -1.55
C ILE A 48 4.78 2.00 -2.31
N CYS A 49 4.77 3.34 -2.27
CA CYS A 49 3.76 4.16 -2.92
C CYS A 49 4.08 4.58 -4.35
N ASP A 50 5.32 4.37 -4.80
CA ASP A 50 5.77 4.59 -6.17
C ASP A 50 4.89 3.87 -7.21
N PRO A 51 4.63 2.55 -7.12
CA PRO A 51 3.77 1.88 -8.10
C PRO A 51 2.35 2.44 -8.11
N MET A 52 1.80 2.89 -6.97
CA MET A 52 0.49 3.54 -6.96
C MET A 52 0.54 4.95 -7.56
N ARG A 53 1.63 5.69 -7.41
CA ARG A 53 1.80 7.01 -8.05
C ARG A 53 2.02 6.87 -9.56
N GLN A 54 2.89 5.95 -9.96
CA GLN A 54 3.28 5.69 -11.35
C GLN A 54 2.19 4.98 -12.16
N ASN A 55 1.47 3.97 -11.63
CA ASN A 55 0.39 3.30 -12.36
C ASN A 55 -0.85 4.17 -12.61
N GLY A 56 -0.90 5.41 -12.11
CA GLY A 56 -1.84 6.41 -12.62
C GLY A 56 -1.42 7.08 -13.93
N GLY A 57 -0.23 6.76 -14.43
CA GLY A 57 0.38 7.34 -15.61
C GLY A 57 1.27 6.41 -16.44
N GLN A 58 1.60 5.20 -15.96
CA GLN A 58 2.27 4.13 -16.72
C GLN A 58 2.32 2.85 -15.88
N ALA A 59 1.57 1.84 -16.35
CA ALA A 59 1.78 0.45 -16.00
C ALA A 59 2.70 -0.17 -17.05
N LEU A 60 3.97 -0.37 -16.69
CA LEU A 60 4.91 -1.32 -17.29
C LEU A 60 5.73 -1.95 -16.17
#